data_AF-A0A069PS48-F1
#
_entry.id   AF-A0A069PS48-F1
#
_cell.length_a   1.000
_cell.length_b   1.000
_cell.length_c   1.000
_cell.angle_alpha   90.00
_cell.angle_beta   90.00
_cell.angle_gamma   90.00
#
_symmetry.space_group_name_H-M   'P 1'
#
loop_
_entity.id
_entity.type
_entity.pdbx_description
1 polymer ?
#
loop_
_entity_poly.entity_id
_entity_poly.type
_entity_poly.pdbx_seq_one_letter_code
_entity_poly.pdbx_strand_id
1 'polypeptide(L)'
;MRVARLVAAAARRQRIVRARSMSAQGASGAASGPPVTSIVDDWYSEAINFEFEVKGVSYRGLVGYDALRSRFAPAPPAEPALAIFIRHAGEIRDAAIAKVLRGASSPVVLDLADL
;
A
#
# COMPACT_ATOMS: atom_id res chain seq x y z
N MET A 1 20.47 33.64 -15.79
CA MET A 1 20.93 33.45 -14.39
C MET A 1 20.53 32.06 -13.93
N ARG A 2 21.49 31.22 -13.55
CA ARG A 2 21.29 29.85 -13.05
C ARG A 2 20.98 29.92 -11.55
N VAL A 3 19.92 29.26 -11.08
CA VAL A 3 19.71 29.03 -9.64
C VAL A 3 19.88 27.53 -9.38
N ALA A 4 20.89 27.23 -8.56
CA ALA A 4 21.33 25.90 -8.21
C ALA A 4 20.72 25.45 -6.87
N ARG A 5 20.37 24.15 -6.82
CA ARG A 5 20.46 23.20 -5.70
C ARG A 5 20.13 23.68 -4.27
N LEU A 6 19.15 23.00 -3.68
CA LEU A 6 19.25 22.52 -2.31
C LEU A 6 18.66 21.10 -2.22
N VAL A 7 19.54 20.11 -2.24
CA VAL A 7 19.25 18.72 -1.85
C VAL A 7 19.58 18.62 -0.37
N ALA A 8 18.58 18.65 0.49
CA ALA A 8 18.76 18.38 1.92
C ALA A 8 18.46 16.90 2.19
N ALA A 9 19.53 16.13 2.39
CA ALA A 9 19.44 14.75 2.87
C ALA A 9 19.01 14.76 4.35
N ALA A 10 17.74 14.45 4.62
CA ALA A 10 17.26 14.21 5.97
C ALA A 10 17.43 12.72 6.33
N ALA A 11 18.21 12.45 7.37
CA ALA A 11 18.43 11.12 7.93
C ALA A 11 17.10 10.50 8.36
N ARG A 12 16.76 9.39 7.70
CA ARG A 12 15.39 8.84 7.57
C ARG A 12 15.09 7.86 8.71
N ARG A 13 14.34 8.28 9.74
CA ARG A 13 13.71 7.34 10.68
C ARG A 13 12.44 6.76 10.03
N GLN A 14 12.61 5.77 9.17
CA GLN A 14 11.50 5.00 8.60
C GLN A 14 11.07 3.93 9.61
N ARG A 15 9.79 3.90 9.98
CA ARG A 15 9.23 2.74 10.66
C ARG A 15 8.89 1.70 9.60
N ILE A 16 9.89 0.90 9.22
CA ILE A 16 9.68 -0.25 8.33
C ILE A 16 9.00 -1.33 9.17
N VAL A 17 7.70 -1.54 8.96
CA VAL A 17 7.04 -2.74 9.42
C VAL A 17 7.26 -3.79 8.35
N ARG A 18 8.31 -4.61 8.50
CA ARG A 18 8.44 -5.82 7.67
C ARG A 18 7.25 -6.72 8.02
N ALA A 19 6.38 -6.97 7.06
CA ALA A 19 5.40 -8.06 7.15
C ALA A 19 6.21 -9.35 7.37
N ARG A 20 6.19 -9.88 8.60
CA ARG A 20 6.87 -11.13 8.91
C ARG A 20 6.02 -12.25 8.31
N SER A 21 6.56 -13.00 7.36
CA SER A 21 5.95 -14.23 6.85
C SER A 21 5.70 -15.17 8.04
N MET A 22 4.46 -15.23 8.53
CA MET A 22 4.03 -16.33 9.39
C MET A 22 3.64 -17.47 8.45
N SER A 23 4.47 -18.50 8.43
CA SER A 23 4.24 -19.75 7.72
C SER A 23 2.87 -20.32 8.12
N ALA A 24 1.90 -20.22 7.21
CA ALA A 24 0.64 -20.94 7.33
C ALA A 24 0.90 -22.42 6.99
N GLN A 25 1.36 -23.17 7.99
CA GLN A 25 1.33 -24.63 7.94
C GLN A 25 -0.07 -25.09 8.34
N GLY A 26 -0.93 -25.36 7.35
CA GLY A 26 -2.18 -26.09 7.56
C GLY A 26 -3.37 -25.60 6.73
N ALA A 27 -3.97 -26.56 6.02
CA ALA A 27 -5.29 -26.51 5.37
C ALA A 27 -5.41 -25.85 3.98
N SER A 28 -5.16 -26.70 2.97
CA SER A 28 -5.94 -26.90 1.73
C SER A 28 -6.71 -25.69 1.13
N GLY A 29 -6.20 -25.19 -0.01
CA GLY A 29 -7.01 -24.61 -1.09
C GLY A 29 -7.29 -23.10 -1.04
N ALA A 30 -6.27 -22.25 -1.25
CA ALA A 30 -6.38 -20.91 -1.85
C ALA A 30 -4.97 -20.29 -1.88
N ALA A 31 -4.69 -19.38 -2.83
CA ALA A 31 -3.39 -18.74 -3.00
C ALA A 31 -2.91 -18.03 -1.71
N SER A 32 -2.10 -18.73 -0.90
CA SER A 32 -1.75 -18.31 0.46
C SER A 32 -0.37 -17.66 0.52
N GLY A 33 -0.15 -16.64 -0.33
CA GLY A 33 0.89 -15.64 -0.12
C GLY A 33 0.35 -14.49 0.75
N PRO A 34 1.22 -13.73 1.45
CA PRO A 34 0.78 -12.52 2.15
C PRO A 34 0.11 -11.55 1.17
N PRO A 35 -0.93 -10.80 1.59
CA PRO A 35 -1.66 -9.88 0.71
C PRO A 35 -0.78 -8.76 0.16
N VAL A 36 0.30 -8.40 0.84
CA VAL A 36 1.32 -7.46 0.36
C VAL A 36 2.67 -7.89 0.94
N THR A 37 3.77 -7.59 0.24
CA THR A 37 5.13 -8.01 0.63
C THR A 37 5.84 -6.97 1.50
N SER A 38 5.46 -5.70 1.38
CA SER A 38 6.03 -4.59 2.15
C SER A 38 4.97 -3.50 2.35
N ILE A 39 5.00 -2.82 3.49
CA ILE A 39 4.12 -1.69 3.81
C ILE A 39 4.98 -0.59 4.42
N VAL A 40 4.86 0.62 3.90
CA VAL A 40 5.49 1.84 4.41
C VAL A 40 4.41 2.90 4.52
N ASP A 41 4.14 3.29 5.76
CA ASP A 41 3.27 4.41 6.07
C ASP A 41 4.02 5.73 5.83
N ASP A 42 3.73 6.41 4.73
CA ASP A 42 4.36 7.67 4.35
C ASP A 42 3.48 8.84 4.79
N TRP A 43 3.56 9.14 6.09
CA TRP A 43 2.78 10.18 6.75
C TRP A 43 2.98 11.58 6.17
N TYR A 44 4.12 11.86 5.52
CA TYR A 44 4.35 13.15 4.88
C TYR A 44 3.51 13.32 3.61
N SER A 45 3.34 12.23 2.86
CA SER A 45 2.54 12.19 1.63
C SER A 45 1.08 11.81 1.88
N GLU A 46 0.70 11.62 3.16
CA GLU A 46 -0.62 11.12 3.59
C GLU A 46 -1.08 9.88 2.80
N ALA A 47 -0.14 8.96 2.56
CA ALA A 47 -0.37 7.77 1.74
C ALA A 47 0.36 6.55 2.29
N ILE A 48 -0.21 5.38 2.03
CA ILE A 48 0.40 4.10 2.32
C ILE A 48 1.03 3.57 1.04
N ASN A 49 2.34 3.37 1.12
CA ASN A 49 3.11 2.68 0.11
C ASN A 49 3.11 1.20 0.44
N PHE A 50 2.86 0.35 -0.56
CA PHE A 50 2.92 -1.08 -0.37
C PHE A 50 3.50 -1.77 -1.59
N GLU A 51 4.03 -2.97 -1.39
CA GLU A 51 4.51 -3.81 -2.49
C GLU A 51 3.59 -5.02 -2.64
N PHE A 52 3.30 -5.39 -3.88
CA PHE A 52 2.49 -6.54 -4.23
C PHE A 52 3.02 -7.20 -5.50
N GLU A 53 2.66 -8.46 -5.73
CA GLU A 53 3.14 -9.22 -6.88
C GLU A 53 2.01 -9.49 -7.89
N VAL A 54 2.31 -9.31 -9.18
CA VAL A 54 1.43 -9.72 -10.28
C VAL A 54 2.23 -10.61 -11.23
N LYS A 55 1.86 -11.90 -11.31
CA LYS A 55 2.51 -12.88 -12.19
C LYS A 55 4.04 -12.93 -12.01
N GLY A 56 4.54 -12.93 -10.77
CA GLY A 56 5.98 -12.96 -10.48
C GLY A 56 6.71 -11.61 -10.55
N VAL A 57 6.01 -10.51 -10.87
CA VAL A 57 6.59 -9.16 -10.95
C VAL A 57 6.13 -8.32 -9.77
N SER A 58 7.08 -7.73 -9.04
CA SER A 58 6.79 -6.83 -7.92
C SER A 58 6.41 -5.42 -8.41
N TYR A 59 5.29 -4.91 -7.91
CA TYR A 59 4.79 -3.56 -8.14
C TYR A 59 4.74 -2.77 -6.84
N ARG A 60 4.93 -1.45 -6.95
CA ARG A 60 4.68 -0.52 -5.85
C ARG A 60 3.27 0.05 -5.99
N GLY A 61 2.45 -0.16 -4.97
CA GLY A 61 1.14 0.45 -4.79
C GLY A 61 1.21 1.68 -3.90
N LEU A 62 0.31 2.62 -4.15
CA LEU A 62 0.12 3.84 -3.38
C LEU A 62 -1.37 4.02 -3.14
N VAL A 63 -1.79 4.19 -1.90
CA VAL A 63 -3.18 4.53 -1.56
C VAL A 63 -3.23 5.66 -0.54
N GLY A 64 -4.01 6.71 -0.84
CA GLY A 64 -4.14 7.88 0.03
C GLY A 64 -5.00 7.60 1.26
N TYR A 65 -4.71 8.29 2.38
CA TYR A 65 -5.48 8.18 3.61
C TYR A 65 -6.97 8.52 3.41
N ASP A 66 -7.25 9.54 2.61
CA ASP A 66 -8.63 9.99 2.36
C ASP A 66 -9.44 8.94 1.60
N ALA A 67 -8.85 8.26 0.62
CA ALA A 67 -9.49 7.19 -0.12
C ALA A 67 -9.81 6.00 0.82
N LEU A 68 -8.84 5.61 1.67
CA LEU A 68 -9.04 4.56 2.67
C LEU A 68 -10.16 4.88 3.66
N ARG A 69 -10.15 6.09 4.22
CA ARG A 69 -11.15 6.54 5.20
C ARG A 69 -12.53 6.63 4.57
N SER A 70 -12.64 7.26 3.40
CA SER A 70 -13.91 7.41 2.68
C SER A 70 -14.56 6.07 2.35
N ARG A 71 -13.74 5.06 2.03
CA ARG A 71 -14.22 3.73 1.67
C ARG A 71 -14.55 2.85 2.87
N PHE A 72 -13.62 2.73 3.83
CA PHE A 72 -13.65 1.67 4.84
C PHE A 72 -13.94 2.16 6.26
N ALA A 73 -13.91 3.47 6.50
CA ALA A 73 -14.22 4.07 7.80
C ALA A 73 -14.99 5.41 7.64
N PRO A 74 -16.16 5.42 6.98
CA PRO A 74 -16.91 6.66 6.73
C PRO A 74 -17.52 7.26 8.00
N ALA A 75 -17.62 6.49 9.08
CA ALA A 75 -18.20 6.91 10.35
C ALA A 75 -17.11 7.04 11.44
N PRO A 76 -17.23 8.02 12.36
CA PRO A 76 -16.30 8.16 13.48
C PRO A 76 -16.39 6.97 14.47
N PRO A 77 -15.32 6.68 15.23
CA PRO A 77 -14.09 7.47 15.38
C PRO A 77 -13.09 7.29 14.23
N ALA A 78 -12.22 8.29 14.05
CA ALA A 78 -11.17 8.26 13.04
C ALA A 78 -10.14 7.18 13.35
N GLU A 79 -10.23 6.04 12.65
CA GLU A 79 -9.23 4.99 12.71
C GLU A 79 -7.94 5.41 11.95
N PRO A 80 -6.74 5.09 12.46
CA PRO A 80 -5.50 5.36 11.73
C PRO A 80 -5.49 4.68 10.36
N ALA A 81 -5.05 5.39 9.32
CA ALA A 81 -5.07 4.87 7.94
C ALA A 81 -4.30 3.55 7.79
N LEU A 82 -3.19 3.38 8.52
CA LEU A 82 -2.43 2.14 8.53
C LEU A 82 -3.25 0.95 9.07
N ALA A 83 -4.07 1.16 10.11
CA ALA A 83 -4.91 0.11 10.66
C ALA A 83 -6.02 -0.29 9.67
N ILE A 84 -6.65 0.70 9.02
CA ILE A 84 -7.61 0.48 7.93
C ILE A 84 -6.96 -0.35 6.81
N PHE A 85 -5.76 0.05 6.38
CA PHE A 85 -5.03 -0.67 5.33
C PHE A 85 -4.72 -2.11 5.72
N ILE A 86 -4.18 -2.36 6.92
CA ILE A 86 -3.83 -3.71 7.37
C ILE A 86 -5.07 -4.61 7.38
N ARG A 87 -6.23 -4.09 7.82
CA ARG A 87 -7.48 -4.84 7.85
C ARG A 87 -8.00 -5.18 6.45
N HIS A 88 -7.83 -4.28 5.48
CA HIS A 88 -8.34 -4.43 4.11
C HIS A 88 -7.24 -4.71 3.07
N ALA A 89 -6.06 -5.17 3.49
CA ALA A 89 -4.88 -5.29 2.63
C ALA A 89 -5.11 -6.22 1.42
N GLY A 90 -5.93 -7.27 1.58
CA GLY A 90 -6.31 -8.16 0.49
C GLY A 90 -7.16 -7.46 -0.58
N GLU A 91 -8.20 -6.74 -0.17
CA GLU A 91 -9.08 -5.98 -1.08
C GLU A 91 -8.30 -4.89 -1.82
N ILE A 92 -7.45 -4.16 -1.10
CA ILE A 92 -6.60 -3.10 -1.65
C ILE A 92 -5.57 -3.68 -2.64
N ARG A 93 -4.97 -4.84 -2.33
CA ARG A 93 -4.10 -5.56 -3.27
C ARG A 93 -4.88 -5.92 -4.54
N ASP A 94 -6.06 -6.50 -4.40
CA ASP A 94 -6.83 -6.99 -5.54
C ASP A 94 -7.26 -5.84 -6.46
N ALA A 95 -7.61 -4.68 -5.89
CA ALA A 95 -7.81 -3.43 -6.63
C ALA A 95 -6.55 -3.00 -7.41
N ALA A 96 -5.37 -3.04 -6.76
CA ALA A 96 -4.10 -2.72 -7.41
C ALA A 96 -3.77 -3.68 -8.55
N ILE A 97 -3.99 -4.99 -8.35
CA ILE A 97 -3.83 -6.01 -9.38
C ILE A 97 -4.76 -5.71 -10.56
N ALA A 98 -6.04 -5.46 -10.30
CA ALA A 98 -7.00 -5.14 -11.35
C ALA A 98 -6.56 -3.92 -12.16
N LYS A 99 -6.02 -2.89 -11.50
CA LYS A 99 -5.50 -1.69 -12.17
C LYS A 99 -4.26 -1.97 -13.02
N VAL A 100 -3.34 -2.83 -12.56
CA VAL A 100 -2.19 -3.32 -13.36
C VAL A 100 -2.67 -4.11 -14.57
N LEU A 101 -3.66 -4.99 -14.41
CA LEU A 101 -4.22 -5.78 -15.51
C LEU A 101 -4.93 -4.91 -16.56
N ARG A 102 -5.40 -3.71 -16.18
CA ARG A 102 -5.90 -2.67 -17.10
C ARG A 102 -4.80 -1.85 -17.78
N GLY A 103 -3.51 -2.09 -17.45
CA GLY A 103 -2.37 -1.45 -18.09
C GLY A 103 -1.70 -0.33 -17.26
N ALA A 104 -2.02 -0.19 -15.97
CA ALA A 104 -1.34 0.81 -15.14
C ALA A 104 0.15 0.47 -14.91
N SER A 105 0.99 1.49 -14.96
CA SER A 105 2.42 1.42 -14.67
C SER A 105 2.72 1.63 -13.19
N SER A 106 3.89 1.17 -12.72
CA SER A 106 4.38 1.43 -11.36
C SER A 106 4.86 2.89 -11.21
N PRO A 107 4.52 3.61 -10.13
CA PRO A 107 3.68 3.15 -9.02
C PRO A 107 2.19 3.14 -9.38
N VAL A 108 1.48 2.12 -8.89
CA VAL A 108 0.05 1.95 -9.06
C VAL A 108 -0.68 2.75 -7.98
N VAL A 109 -1.16 3.92 -8.37
CA VAL A 109 -1.90 4.81 -7.47
C VAL A 109 -3.36 4.39 -7.45
N LEU A 110 -3.90 4.11 -6.27
CA LEU A 110 -5.31 3.81 -6.03
C LEU A 110 -6.03 5.06 -5.52
N ASP A 111 -7.12 5.42 -6.18
CA ASP A 111 -8.06 6.44 -5.73
C ASP A 111 -9.36 5.80 -5.21
N LEU A 112 -10.31 6.62 -4.78
CA LEU A 112 -11.58 6.15 -4.23
C LEU A 112 -12.38 5.28 -5.22
N ALA A 113 -12.28 5.50 -6.52
CA ALA A 113 -13.01 4.74 -7.52
C ALA A 113 -12.40 3.35 -7.77
N ASP A 114 -11.15 3.14 -7.37
CA ASP A 114 -10.51 1.83 -7.43
C ASP A 114 -10.79 0.95 -6.20
N LEU A 115 -11.22 1.53 -5.07
CA LEU A 115 -11.43 0.86 -3.78
C LEU A 115 -12.88 0.37 -3.56
#